data_AF-X0WDH7-F1
#
_entry.id   AF-X0WDH7-F1
#
_cell.length_a   1.000
_cell.length_b   1.000
_cell.length_c   1.000
_cell.angle_alpha   90.00
_cell.angle_beta   90.00
_cell.angle_gamma   90.00
#
_symmetry.space_group_name_H-M   'P 1'
#
loop_
_entity.id
_entity.type
_entity.pdbx_description
1 polymer ?
#
loop_
_entity_poly.entity_id
_entity_poly.type
_entity_poly.pdbx_seq_one_letter_code
_entity_poly.pdbx_strand_id
1 'polypeptide(L)'
;MHGEILAAARQAGSRIPAYLGIDVGSISTNVVVMDEHRHILSKAYLMTAGRPLEAVRQGLEIVDEDVHGLVEILGVATTGSGRYLTGDFVGADLVINEITAQATGAAIVDPTVDTIFEIGGQDSKYISLEDGVVVDFEMNHACAAGTGSFLEEQAERLGMSIKDEFANEAFTSQAPIRLGERCTVFMESDLLSYQQQGAERRDLVAGLAYSIVTNYLNRVVGHRRIGRRIFF
;
A
#
# COMPACT_ATOMS: atom_id res chain seq x y z
N MET A 1 -12.97 8.60 -18.16
CA MET A 1 -11.99 8.04 -19.12
C MET A 1 -12.21 6.54 -19.32
N HIS A 2 -12.07 5.68 -18.31
CA HIS A 2 -12.23 4.22 -18.42
C HIS A 2 -13.54 3.78 -19.07
N GLY A 3 -14.67 4.37 -18.65
CA GLY A 3 -15.99 4.07 -19.21
C GLY A 3 -16.16 4.45 -20.69
N GLU A 4 -15.41 5.43 -21.20
CA GLU A 4 -15.50 5.84 -22.61
C GLU A 4 -14.75 4.84 -23.52
N ILE A 5 -13.58 4.36 -23.07
CA ILE A 5 -12.79 3.34 -23.77
C ILE A 5 -13.60 2.03 -23.86
N LEU A 6 -14.16 1.59 -22.74
CA LEU A 6 -14.99 0.38 -22.71
C LEU A 6 -16.28 0.52 -23.52
N ALA A 7 -16.91 1.71 -23.51
CA ALA A 7 -18.09 1.98 -24.34
C ALA A 7 -17.77 1.95 -25.84
N ALA A 8 -16.61 2.49 -26.25
CA ALA A 8 -16.16 2.44 -27.63
C ALA A 8 -15.91 0.99 -28.09
N ALA A 9 -15.25 0.17 -27.26
CA ALA A 9 -15.04 -1.25 -27.56
C ALA A 9 -16.36 -2.03 -27.69
N ARG A 10 -17.33 -1.78 -26.80
CA ARG A 10 -18.69 -2.34 -26.90
C ARG A 10 -19.35 -1.99 -28.23
N GLN A 11 -19.23 -0.75 -28.69
CA GLN A 11 -19.82 -0.31 -29.96
C GLN A 11 -19.10 -0.89 -31.18
N ALA A 12 -17.77 -1.03 -31.12
CA ALA A 12 -16.96 -1.56 -32.21
C ALA A 12 -17.03 -3.10 -32.34
N GLY A 13 -17.44 -3.81 -31.28
CA GLY A 13 -17.45 -5.28 -31.24
C GLY A 13 -16.04 -5.90 -31.25
N SER A 14 -15.01 -5.10 -30.98
CA SER A 14 -13.61 -5.51 -30.91
C SER A 14 -13.14 -5.61 -29.45
N ARG A 15 -12.26 -6.56 -29.16
CA ARG A 15 -11.63 -6.67 -27.84
C ARG A 15 -10.41 -5.76 -27.75
N ILE A 16 -10.22 -5.16 -26.59
CA ILE A 16 -9.06 -4.33 -26.27
C ILE A 16 -7.93 -5.25 -25.76
N PRO A 17 -6.73 -5.22 -26.35
CA PRO A 17 -5.56 -5.87 -25.78
C PRO A 17 -5.25 -5.31 -24.38
N ALA A 18 -5.16 -6.17 -23.38
CA ALA A 18 -4.99 -5.75 -21.99
C ALA A 18 -4.08 -6.69 -21.19
N TYR A 19 -3.65 -6.22 -20.03
CA TYR A 19 -2.79 -6.91 -19.09
C TYR A 19 -3.43 -6.92 -17.70
N LEU A 20 -3.24 -8.00 -16.97
CA LEU A 20 -3.73 -8.18 -15.60
C LEU A 20 -2.58 -8.11 -14.60
N GLY A 21 -2.64 -7.16 -13.69
CA GLY A 21 -1.72 -7.05 -12.55
C GLY A 21 -2.41 -7.40 -11.24
N ILE A 22 -1.78 -8.26 -10.43
CA ILE A 22 -2.30 -8.63 -9.11
C ILE A 22 -1.21 -8.42 -8.06
N ASP A 23 -1.47 -7.54 -7.10
CA ASP A 23 -0.61 -7.31 -5.94
C ASP A 23 -1.28 -7.85 -4.69
N VAL A 24 -0.67 -8.87 -4.06
CA VAL A 24 -1.19 -9.50 -2.86
C VAL A 24 -0.28 -9.22 -1.68
N GLY A 25 -0.67 -8.23 -0.89
CA GLY A 25 -0.03 -7.87 0.37
C GLY A 25 -0.59 -8.66 1.56
N SER A 26 -0.07 -8.36 2.76
CA SER A 26 -0.55 -8.94 4.01
C SER A 26 -1.91 -8.38 4.46
N ILE A 27 -2.20 -7.13 4.09
CA ILE A 27 -3.42 -6.41 4.48
C ILE A 27 -4.38 -6.25 3.31
N SER A 28 -3.87 -5.94 2.12
CA SER A 28 -4.69 -5.62 0.95
C SER A 28 -4.28 -6.43 -0.29
N THR A 29 -5.28 -6.69 -1.12
CA THR A 29 -5.14 -7.29 -2.45
C THR A 29 -5.63 -6.27 -3.49
N ASN A 30 -4.77 -5.97 -4.46
CA ASN A 30 -5.10 -5.11 -5.61
C ASN A 30 -5.17 -5.96 -6.87
N VAL A 31 -6.21 -5.77 -7.68
CA VAL A 31 -6.34 -6.36 -9.01
C VAL A 31 -6.57 -5.24 -10.00
N VAL A 32 -5.78 -5.16 -11.07
CA VAL A 32 -5.86 -4.09 -12.06
C VAL A 32 -5.81 -4.67 -13.46
N VAL A 33 -6.74 -4.23 -14.31
CA VAL A 33 -6.72 -4.46 -15.76
C VAL A 33 -6.30 -3.17 -16.44
N MET A 34 -5.32 -3.24 -17.35
CA MET A 34 -4.73 -2.09 -18.02
C MET A 34 -4.52 -2.37 -19.52
N ASP A 35 -4.75 -1.39 -20.39
CA ASP A 35 -4.48 -1.51 -21.82
C ASP A 35 -2.99 -1.29 -22.18
N GLU A 36 -2.63 -1.49 -23.44
CA GLU A 36 -1.27 -1.24 -23.97
C GLU A 36 -0.79 0.22 -23.85
N HIS A 37 -1.74 1.16 -23.72
CA HIS A 37 -1.48 2.58 -23.56
C HIS A 37 -1.40 3.02 -22.10
N ARG A 38 -1.41 2.06 -21.16
CA ARG A 38 -1.35 2.26 -19.71
C ARG A 38 -2.60 2.91 -19.12
N HIS A 39 -3.71 2.92 -19.85
CA HIS A 39 -4.99 3.27 -19.25
C HIS A 39 -5.44 2.11 -18.39
N ILE A 40 -5.73 2.39 -17.11
CA ILE A 40 -6.48 1.45 -16.30
C ILE A 40 -7.86 1.29 -16.95
N LEU A 41 -8.39 0.08 -16.99
CA LEU A 41 -9.71 -0.28 -17.54
C LEU A 41 -10.66 -0.65 -16.41
N SER A 42 -10.19 -1.43 -15.45
CA SER A 42 -10.87 -1.74 -14.19
C SER A 42 -9.86 -1.99 -13.07
N LYS A 43 -10.30 -1.82 -11.82
CA LYS A 43 -9.49 -2.11 -10.64
C LYS A 43 -10.37 -2.53 -9.46
N ALA A 44 -9.84 -3.43 -8.64
CA ALA A 44 -10.41 -3.79 -7.35
C ALA A 44 -9.35 -3.61 -6.25
N TYR A 45 -9.77 -3.02 -5.12
CA TYR A 45 -9.00 -2.96 -3.88
C TYR A 45 -9.78 -3.69 -2.80
N LEU A 46 -9.20 -4.74 -2.24
CA LEU A 46 -9.85 -5.61 -1.25
C LEU A 46 -8.93 -5.81 -0.04
N MET A 47 -9.52 -6.10 1.11
CA MET A 47 -8.76 -6.55 2.27
C MET A 47 -8.41 -8.04 2.10
N THR A 48 -7.13 -8.38 2.23
CA THR A 48 -6.66 -9.76 2.16
C THR A 48 -7.19 -10.59 3.33
N ALA A 49 -7.26 -9.99 4.53
CA ALA A 49 -7.83 -10.58 5.75
C ALA A 49 -7.37 -12.02 6.06
N GLY A 50 -6.09 -12.34 5.78
CA GLY A 50 -5.53 -13.67 5.95
C GLY A 50 -6.04 -14.73 4.96
N ARG A 51 -6.83 -14.34 3.96
CA ARG A 51 -7.44 -15.21 2.95
C ARG A 51 -7.08 -14.76 1.53
N PRO A 52 -5.79 -14.83 1.14
CA PRO A 52 -5.29 -14.25 -0.10
C PRO A 52 -5.98 -14.78 -1.36
N LEU A 53 -6.23 -16.10 -1.44
CA LEU A 53 -6.89 -16.70 -2.60
C LEU A 53 -8.37 -16.29 -2.73
N GLU A 54 -9.08 -16.14 -1.61
CA GLU A 54 -10.47 -15.67 -1.62
C GLU A 54 -10.53 -14.21 -2.10
N ALA A 55 -9.65 -13.36 -1.58
CA ALA A 55 -9.55 -11.96 -1.98
C ALA A 55 -9.17 -11.80 -3.46
N VAL A 56 -8.22 -12.61 -3.97
CA VAL A 56 -7.88 -12.63 -5.40
C VAL A 56 -9.09 -13.04 -6.24
N ARG A 57 -9.79 -14.12 -5.87
CA ARG A 57 -10.98 -14.57 -6.60
C ARG A 57 -12.06 -13.48 -6.67
N GLN A 58 -12.36 -12.83 -5.55
CA GLN A 58 -13.31 -11.72 -5.50
C GLN A 58 -12.83 -10.53 -6.34
N GLY A 59 -11.55 -10.20 -6.29
CA GLY A 59 -10.98 -9.11 -7.09
C GLY A 59 -11.08 -9.38 -8.59
N LEU A 60 -10.84 -10.63 -9.00
CA LEU A 60 -11.02 -11.08 -10.38
C LEU A 60 -12.48 -11.01 -10.83
N GLU A 61 -13.43 -11.43 -9.98
CA GLU A 61 -14.87 -11.32 -10.25
C GLU A 61 -15.28 -9.85 -10.46
N ILE A 62 -14.84 -8.95 -9.58
CA ILE A 62 -15.16 -7.51 -9.67
C ILE A 62 -14.61 -6.91 -10.97
N VAL A 63 -13.34 -7.16 -11.31
CA VAL A 63 -12.78 -6.56 -12.53
C VAL A 63 -13.37 -7.18 -13.80
N ASP A 64 -13.70 -8.48 -13.78
CA ASP A 64 -14.35 -9.14 -14.90
C ASP A 64 -15.74 -8.55 -15.16
N GLU A 65 -16.54 -8.24 -14.13
CA GLU A 65 -17.86 -7.59 -14.30
C GLU A 65 -17.77 -6.29 -15.13
N ASP A 66 -16.70 -5.51 -14.97
CA ASP A 66 -16.48 -4.27 -15.72
C ASP A 66 -16.06 -4.51 -17.17
N VAL A 67 -15.20 -5.50 -17.40
CA VAL A 67 -14.49 -5.70 -18.68
C VAL A 67 -14.92 -6.95 -19.46
N HIS A 68 -15.92 -7.70 -18.97
CA HIS A 68 -16.30 -9.01 -19.48
C HIS A 68 -16.52 -9.00 -20.99
N GLY A 69 -15.74 -9.83 -21.70
CA GLY A 69 -15.83 -9.95 -23.16
C GLY A 69 -15.36 -8.72 -23.96
N LEU A 70 -14.90 -7.66 -23.30
CA LEU A 70 -14.41 -6.42 -23.91
C LEU A 70 -12.89 -6.39 -24.05
N VAL A 71 -12.19 -7.25 -23.31
CA VAL A 71 -10.73 -7.30 -23.29
C VAL A 71 -10.22 -8.66 -23.73
N GLU A 72 -9.01 -8.67 -24.26
CA GLU A 72 -8.18 -9.85 -24.47
C GLU A 72 -6.96 -9.72 -23.59
N ILE A 73 -6.87 -10.56 -22.55
CA ILE A 73 -5.72 -10.55 -21.64
C ILE A 73 -4.53 -11.20 -22.33
N LEU A 74 -3.51 -10.39 -22.64
CA LEU A 74 -2.28 -10.81 -23.31
C LEU A 74 -1.20 -11.28 -22.32
N GLY A 75 -1.34 -10.93 -21.04
CA GLY A 75 -0.41 -11.36 -20.01
C GLY A 75 -0.87 -11.02 -18.60
N VAL A 76 -0.41 -11.82 -17.65
CA VAL A 76 -0.72 -11.72 -16.22
C VAL A 76 0.57 -11.63 -15.43
N ALA A 77 0.64 -10.64 -14.53
CA ALA A 77 1.75 -10.48 -13.61
C ALA A 77 1.28 -10.42 -12.16
N THR A 78 2.02 -11.07 -11.26
CA THR A 78 1.75 -11.04 -9.82
C THR A 78 2.91 -10.43 -9.04
N THR A 79 2.59 -9.75 -7.95
CA THR A 79 3.54 -9.13 -7.03
C THR A 79 3.00 -9.16 -5.58
N GLY A 80 3.78 -8.61 -4.65
CA GLY A 80 3.47 -8.61 -3.22
C GLY A 80 4.03 -9.84 -2.48
N SER A 81 3.73 -9.89 -1.18
CA SER A 81 4.07 -11.00 -0.29
C SER A 81 3.46 -12.35 -0.73
N GLY A 82 2.25 -12.34 -1.30
CA GLY A 82 1.52 -13.53 -1.78
C GLY A 82 1.80 -13.94 -3.23
N ARG A 83 2.70 -13.25 -3.93
CA ARG A 83 2.86 -13.35 -5.40
C ARG A 83 3.04 -14.74 -5.98
N TYR A 84 3.77 -15.63 -5.31
CA TYR A 84 4.04 -16.98 -5.83
C TYR A 84 2.78 -17.84 -5.76
N LEU A 85 2.11 -17.85 -4.59
CA LEU A 85 0.84 -18.54 -4.39
C LEU A 85 -0.22 -18.03 -5.38
N THR A 86 -0.32 -16.72 -5.54
CA THR A 86 -1.24 -16.10 -6.48
C THR A 86 -0.86 -16.41 -7.92
N GLY A 87 0.44 -16.39 -8.25
CA GLY A 87 0.95 -16.70 -9.57
C GLY A 87 0.58 -18.12 -10.00
N ASP A 88 0.80 -19.10 -9.12
CA ASP A 88 0.41 -20.49 -9.36
C ASP A 88 -1.11 -20.64 -9.51
N PHE A 89 -1.89 -19.89 -8.73
CA PHE A 89 -3.36 -19.95 -8.75
C PHE A 89 -3.96 -19.39 -10.06
N VAL A 90 -3.41 -18.29 -10.58
CA VAL A 90 -3.94 -17.62 -11.78
C VAL A 90 -3.22 -18.02 -13.08
N GLY A 91 -2.13 -18.80 -12.97
CA GLY A 91 -1.27 -19.13 -14.11
C GLY A 91 -0.51 -17.92 -14.64
N ALA A 92 0.08 -17.12 -13.74
CA ALA A 92 0.76 -15.89 -14.12
C ALA A 92 1.98 -16.12 -15.01
N ASP A 93 2.13 -15.27 -16.03
CA ASP A 93 3.29 -15.27 -16.93
C ASP A 93 4.54 -14.73 -16.22
N LEU A 94 4.35 -13.79 -15.30
CA LEU A 94 5.42 -13.13 -14.56
C LEU A 94 5.11 -13.06 -13.06
N VAL A 95 6.11 -13.37 -12.24
CA VAL A 95 6.07 -13.18 -10.80
C VAL A 95 7.19 -12.23 -10.41
N ILE A 96 6.83 -11.01 -10.01
CA ILE A 96 7.76 -9.89 -9.85
C ILE A 96 7.85 -9.50 -8.37
N ASN A 97 9.04 -9.08 -7.93
CA ASN A 97 9.22 -8.54 -6.59
C ASN A 97 8.51 -7.18 -6.44
N GLU A 98 7.86 -6.95 -5.30
CA GLU A 98 7.11 -5.72 -5.00
C GLU A 98 7.96 -4.45 -5.06
N ILE A 99 9.24 -4.50 -4.66
CA ILE A 99 10.18 -3.37 -4.79
C ILE A 99 10.28 -2.95 -6.27
N THR A 100 10.47 -3.94 -7.16
CA THR A 100 10.60 -3.71 -8.59
C THR A 100 9.28 -3.24 -9.20
N ALA A 101 8.15 -3.84 -8.80
CA ALA A 101 6.83 -3.46 -9.30
C ALA A 101 6.47 -2.02 -8.89
N GLN A 102 6.67 -1.66 -7.62
CA GLN A 102 6.43 -0.31 -7.10
C GLN A 102 7.34 0.73 -7.75
N ALA A 103 8.64 0.44 -7.85
CA ALA A 103 9.60 1.32 -8.52
C ALA A 103 9.23 1.57 -9.98
N THR A 104 8.88 0.50 -10.71
CA THR A 104 8.47 0.60 -12.12
C THR A 104 7.17 1.40 -12.26
N GLY A 105 6.18 1.14 -11.41
CA GLY A 105 4.92 1.89 -11.40
C GLY A 105 5.13 3.37 -11.11
N ALA A 106 5.96 3.70 -10.11
CA ALA A 106 6.28 5.07 -9.76
C ALA A 106 7.01 5.80 -10.89
N ALA A 107 8.02 5.18 -11.50
CA ALA A 107 8.77 5.76 -12.61
C ALA A 107 7.93 5.95 -13.88
N ILE A 108 6.91 5.11 -14.09
CA ILE A 108 5.92 5.29 -15.18
C ILE A 108 5.05 6.53 -14.94
N VAL A 109 4.63 6.76 -13.68
CA VAL A 109 3.80 7.91 -13.31
C VAL A 109 4.62 9.21 -13.35
N ASP A 110 5.84 9.18 -12.83
CA ASP A 110 6.76 10.30 -12.86
C ASP A 110 8.21 9.79 -12.96
N PRO A 111 8.87 9.95 -14.13
CA PRO A 111 10.25 9.52 -14.32
C PRO A 111 11.27 10.23 -13.42
N THR A 112 10.88 11.32 -12.76
CA THR A 112 11.75 12.09 -11.86
C THR A 112 11.69 11.61 -10.40
N VAL A 113 10.85 10.62 -10.07
CA VAL A 113 10.81 10.02 -8.75
C VAL A 113 12.19 9.47 -8.36
N ASP A 114 12.65 9.83 -7.17
CA ASP A 114 13.97 9.42 -6.68
C ASP A 114 13.91 8.75 -5.31
N THR A 115 12.76 8.81 -4.62
CA THR A 115 12.57 8.15 -3.32
C THR A 115 11.13 7.69 -3.17
N ILE A 116 10.92 6.47 -2.69
CA ILE A 116 9.61 5.93 -2.34
C ILE A 116 9.65 5.53 -0.87
N PHE A 117 8.69 6.05 -0.10
CA PHE A 117 8.42 5.60 1.26
C PHE A 117 7.13 4.81 1.28
N GLU A 118 7.23 3.51 1.42
CA GLU A 118 6.04 2.67 1.55
C GLU A 118 5.90 2.22 3.00
N ILE A 119 4.80 2.61 3.64
CA ILE A 119 4.43 2.14 4.97
C ILE A 119 3.25 1.19 4.79
N GLY A 120 3.58 -0.09 4.64
CA GLY A 120 2.62 -1.16 4.56
C GLY A 120 2.02 -1.52 5.92
N GLY A 121 1.21 -2.58 5.93
CA GLY A 121 0.57 -3.06 7.15
C GLY A 121 1.52 -3.77 8.10
N GLN A 122 2.30 -4.73 7.60
CA GLN A 122 3.19 -5.57 8.41
C GLN A 122 4.68 -5.21 8.28
N ASP A 123 5.03 -4.53 7.20
CA ASP A 123 6.38 -4.09 6.92
C ASP A 123 6.36 -2.65 6.38
N SER A 124 7.54 -2.09 6.19
CA SER A 124 7.71 -0.79 5.55
C SER A 124 8.99 -0.81 4.74
N LYS A 125 8.95 -0.16 3.59
CA LYS A 125 10.01 -0.17 2.61
C LYS A 125 10.48 1.24 2.30
N TYR A 126 11.78 1.35 2.10
CA TYR A 126 12.42 2.51 1.51
C TYR A 126 12.97 2.06 0.16
N ILE A 127 12.77 2.86 -0.89
CA ILE A 127 13.32 2.59 -2.22
C ILE A 127 13.94 3.88 -2.77
N SER A 128 15.20 3.82 -3.16
CA SER A 128 15.90 4.88 -3.88
C SER A 128 15.96 4.55 -5.36
N LEU A 129 15.66 5.53 -6.21
CA LEU A 129 15.72 5.38 -7.66
C LEU A 129 16.71 6.39 -8.27
N GLU A 130 17.43 5.95 -9.29
CA GLU A 130 18.19 6.80 -10.21
C GLU A 130 17.82 6.44 -11.64
N ASP A 131 17.36 7.42 -12.42
CA ASP A 131 16.91 7.24 -13.80
C ASP A 131 15.90 6.09 -13.98
N GLY A 132 14.98 5.94 -13.02
CA GLY A 132 13.94 4.89 -13.01
C GLY A 132 14.43 3.51 -12.59
N VAL A 133 15.68 3.37 -12.18
CA VAL A 133 16.27 2.10 -11.72
C VAL A 133 16.48 2.13 -10.21
N VAL A 134 16.15 1.04 -9.53
CA VAL A 134 16.38 0.90 -8.08
C VAL A 134 17.88 0.81 -7.81
N VAL A 135 18.41 1.74 -7.02
CA VAL A 135 19.84 1.78 -6.64
C VAL A 135 20.09 1.38 -5.18
N ASP A 136 19.10 1.57 -4.31
CA ASP A 136 19.14 1.16 -2.91
C ASP A 136 17.71 0.88 -2.43
N PHE A 137 17.56 -0.05 -1.51
CA PHE A 137 16.29 -0.30 -0.84
C PHE A 137 16.51 -0.89 0.55
N GLU A 138 15.54 -0.70 1.44
CA GLU A 138 15.52 -1.32 2.76
C GLU A 138 14.10 -1.74 3.11
N MET A 139 13.98 -2.82 3.86
CA MET A 139 12.70 -3.31 4.34
C MET A 139 12.81 -3.76 5.80
N ASN A 140 11.88 -3.30 6.63
CA ASN A 140 11.78 -3.78 8.01
C ASN A 140 10.83 -4.98 8.08
N HIS A 141 11.40 -6.15 8.41
CA HIS A 141 10.64 -7.40 8.55
C HIS A 141 10.25 -7.78 9.98
N ALA A 142 10.86 -7.17 11.00
CA ALA A 142 10.81 -7.69 12.37
C ALA A 142 10.09 -6.78 13.36
N CYS A 143 9.88 -5.51 13.02
CA CYS A 143 9.36 -4.54 13.96
C CYS A 143 8.07 -3.90 13.46
N ALA A 144 6.97 -4.14 14.17
CA ALA A 144 5.71 -3.42 13.97
C ALA A 144 5.83 -1.91 14.31
N ALA A 145 6.92 -1.49 14.97
CA ALA A 145 7.18 -0.09 15.23
C ALA A 145 7.55 0.60 13.91
N GLY A 146 6.57 1.22 13.28
CA GLY A 146 6.72 1.87 11.98
C GLY A 146 5.70 1.44 10.93
N THR A 147 4.79 0.52 11.22
CA THR A 147 3.84 -0.04 10.23
C THR A 147 2.39 0.38 10.49
N GLY A 148 1.54 0.22 9.48
CA GLY A 148 0.11 0.55 9.54
C GLY A 148 -0.68 -0.31 10.52
N SER A 149 -0.33 -1.60 10.71
CA SER A 149 -1.07 -2.48 11.62
C SER A 149 -0.98 -2.03 13.08
N PHE A 150 0.13 -1.42 13.48
CA PHE A 150 0.25 -0.85 14.81
C PHE A 150 -0.72 0.32 15.00
N LEU A 151 -0.83 1.21 14.01
CA LEU A 151 -1.80 2.31 14.08
C LEU A 151 -3.24 1.80 14.13
N GLU A 152 -3.56 0.80 13.32
CA GLU A 152 -4.88 0.16 13.31
C GLU A 152 -5.23 -0.44 14.68
N GLU A 153 -4.32 -1.22 15.27
CA GLU A 153 -4.52 -1.78 16.61
C GLU A 153 -4.72 -0.70 17.68
N GLN A 154 -3.92 0.38 17.65
CA GLN A 154 -4.07 1.45 18.64
C GLN A 154 -5.33 2.29 18.40
N ALA A 155 -5.76 2.47 17.15
CA ALA A 155 -7.02 3.11 16.81
C ALA A 155 -8.20 2.33 17.40
N GLU A 156 -8.24 1.01 17.18
CA GLU A 156 -9.29 0.13 17.71
C GLU A 156 -9.36 0.19 19.24
N ARG A 157 -8.20 0.15 19.93
CA ARG A 157 -8.13 0.25 21.40
C ARG A 157 -8.62 1.58 21.94
N LEU A 158 -8.38 2.66 21.18
CA LEU A 158 -8.93 3.98 21.50
C LEU A 158 -10.40 4.09 21.12
N GLY A 159 -11.01 3.07 20.50
CA GLY A 159 -12.41 3.04 20.05
C GLY A 159 -12.67 3.89 18.81
N MET A 160 -11.70 4.01 17.90
CA MET A 160 -11.81 4.75 16.64
C MET A 160 -11.51 3.89 15.42
N SER A 161 -12.09 4.29 14.29
CA SER A 161 -11.70 3.80 12.99
C SER A 161 -10.35 4.37 12.56
N ILE A 162 -9.43 3.51 12.11
CA ILE A 162 -8.19 3.95 11.45
C ILE A 162 -8.50 4.75 10.18
N LYS A 163 -9.56 4.37 9.47
CA LYS A 163 -10.03 5.05 8.27
C LYS A 163 -10.82 6.29 8.66
N ASP A 164 -10.41 7.43 8.12
CA ASP A 164 -10.98 8.78 8.29
C ASP A 164 -10.91 9.35 9.72
N GLU A 165 -11.35 8.63 10.77
CA GLU A 165 -11.43 9.17 12.13
C GLU A 165 -10.06 9.44 12.75
N PHE A 166 -9.14 8.48 12.70
CA PHE A 166 -7.79 8.61 13.28
C PHE A 166 -7.05 9.84 12.75
N ALA A 167 -6.98 9.98 11.42
CA ALA A 167 -6.26 11.09 10.79
C ALA A 167 -6.92 12.45 11.09
N ASN A 168 -8.26 12.52 11.01
CA ASN A 168 -8.99 13.75 11.31
C ASN A 168 -8.76 14.21 12.75
N GLU A 169 -8.84 13.30 13.71
CA GLU A 169 -8.59 13.58 15.13
C GLU A 169 -7.13 14.03 15.35
N ALA A 170 -6.16 13.33 14.76
CA ALA A 170 -4.73 13.66 14.86
C ALA A 170 -4.42 15.08 14.37
N PHE A 171 -5.03 15.51 13.25
CA PHE A 171 -4.82 16.85 12.71
C PHE A 171 -5.40 17.98 13.57
N THR A 172 -6.28 17.69 14.52
CA THR A 172 -6.79 18.70 15.47
C THR A 172 -5.87 18.94 16.67
N SER A 173 -4.84 18.10 16.85
CA SER A 173 -3.88 18.23 17.95
C SER A 173 -3.02 19.48 17.79
N GLN A 174 -2.82 20.20 18.89
CA GLN A 174 -1.86 21.32 18.97
C GLN A 174 -0.62 20.96 19.78
N ALA A 175 -0.68 19.89 20.57
CA ALA A 175 0.42 19.45 21.42
C ALA A 175 0.54 17.91 21.42
N PRO A 176 0.97 17.29 20.28
CA PRO A 176 1.12 15.85 20.17
C PRO A 176 2.02 15.26 21.27
N ILE A 177 1.61 14.14 21.84
CA ILE A 177 2.38 13.45 22.88
C ILE A 177 3.65 12.85 22.27
N ARG A 178 4.78 13.06 22.95
CA ARG A 178 6.06 12.48 22.55
C ARG A 178 6.21 11.07 23.11
N LEU A 179 5.87 10.07 22.30
CA LEU A 179 6.11 8.66 22.65
C LEU A 179 7.55 8.21 22.33
N GLY A 180 8.25 8.96 21.47
CA GLY A 180 9.66 8.74 21.12
C GLY A 180 9.90 7.51 20.23
N GLU A 181 11.17 7.14 20.10
CA GLU A 181 11.64 6.03 19.26
C GLU A 181 11.70 4.74 20.07
N ARG A 182 10.55 4.09 20.25
CA ARG A 182 10.43 2.92 21.13
C ARG A 182 9.78 1.74 20.44
N CYS A 183 9.97 0.56 21.02
CA CYS A 183 9.21 -0.64 20.65
C CYS A 183 7.72 -0.39 20.90
N THR A 184 6.86 -0.97 20.06
CA THR A 184 5.39 -0.85 20.14
C THR A 184 4.85 -1.19 21.53
N VAL A 185 5.41 -2.22 22.19
CA VAL A 185 5.03 -2.64 23.55
C VAL A 185 5.20 -1.52 24.58
N PHE A 186 6.29 -0.76 24.49
CA PHE A 186 6.52 0.36 25.42
C PHE A 186 5.67 1.57 25.04
N MET A 187 5.47 1.83 23.74
CA MET A 187 4.59 2.89 23.29
C MET A 187 3.14 2.66 23.74
N GLU A 188 2.67 1.42 23.68
CA GLU A 188 1.36 1.02 24.21
C GLU A 188 1.25 1.30 25.72
N SER A 189 2.28 0.96 26.49
CA SER A 189 2.31 1.21 27.93
C SER A 189 2.29 2.71 28.24
N ASP A 190 3.05 3.51 27.48
CA ASP A 190 3.11 4.96 27.61
C ASP A 190 1.74 5.60 27.26
N LEU A 191 1.07 5.15 26.19
CA LEU A 191 -0.26 5.63 25.81
C LEU A 191 -1.29 5.41 26.91
N LEU A 192 -1.33 4.21 27.49
CA LEU A 192 -2.23 3.90 28.61
C LEU A 192 -1.94 4.82 29.81
N SER A 193 -0.66 5.07 30.11
CA SER A 193 -0.27 5.96 31.20
C SER A 193 -0.74 7.40 30.96
N TYR A 194 -0.52 7.94 29.76
CA TYR A 194 -0.97 9.30 29.42
C TYR A 194 -2.49 9.40 29.39
N GLN A 195 -3.19 8.38 28.89
CA GLN A 195 -4.65 8.34 28.91
C GLN A 195 -5.20 8.38 30.35
N GLN A 196 -4.60 7.64 31.27
CA GLN A 196 -4.97 7.67 32.71
C GLN A 196 -4.68 9.03 33.37
N GLN A 197 -3.68 9.77 32.87
CA GLN A 197 -3.36 11.13 33.31
C GLN A 197 -4.29 12.20 32.71
N GLY A 198 -5.25 11.80 31.88
CA GLY A 198 -6.24 12.70 31.27
C GLY A 198 -5.76 13.37 29.98
N ALA A 199 -4.77 12.79 29.30
CA ALA A 199 -4.38 13.24 27.96
C ALA A 199 -5.56 13.19 26.99
N GLU A 200 -5.66 14.23 26.16
CA GLU A 200 -6.70 14.28 25.14
C GLU A 200 -6.41 13.28 24.01
N ARG A 201 -7.48 12.70 23.46
CA ARG A 201 -7.41 11.67 22.43
C ARG A 201 -6.63 12.15 21.19
N ARG A 202 -6.89 13.38 20.73
CA ARG A 202 -6.14 14.03 19.64
C ARG A 202 -4.63 14.05 19.84
N ASP A 203 -4.16 14.33 21.05
CA ASP A 203 -2.72 14.44 21.32
C ASP A 203 -2.05 13.06 21.38
N LEU A 204 -2.77 12.04 21.86
CA LEU A 204 -2.32 10.64 21.85
C LEU A 204 -2.18 10.13 20.41
N VAL A 205 -3.20 10.35 19.59
CA VAL A 205 -3.29 9.88 18.20
C VAL A 205 -2.28 10.60 17.31
N ALA A 206 -2.12 11.92 17.47
CA ALA A 206 -1.06 12.66 16.80
C ALA A 206 0.32 12.15 17.22
N GLY A 207 0.53 11.89 18.53
CA GLY A 207 1.76 11.33 19.05
C GLY A 207 2.11 9.97 18.44
N LEU A 208 1.11 9.10 18.25
CA LEU A 208 1.24 7.82 17.55
C LEU A 208 1.71 8.00 16.10
N ALA A 209 1.07 8.89 15.34
CA ALA A 209 1.44 9.16 13.95
C ALA A 209 2.89 9.64 13.83
N TYR A 210 3.29 10.62 14.66
CA TYR A 210 4.68 11.10 14.68
C TYR A 210 5.67 10.00 15.05
N SER A 211 5.31 9.11 15.97
CA SER A 211 6.21 8.06 16.43
C SER A 211 6.40 6.96 15.39
N ILE A 212 5.37 6.65 14.59
CA ILE A 212 5.50 5.77 13.42
C ILE A 212 6.49 6.36 12.41
N VAL A 213 6.30 7.62 12.02
CA VAL A 213 7.18 8.29 11.06
C VAL A 213 8.61 8.37 11.60
N THR A 214 8.79 8.70 12.88
CA THR A 214 10.11 8.79 13.51
C THR A 214 10.78 7.41 13.56
N ASN A 215 10.06 6.35 13.90
CA ASN A 215 10.61 4.99 13.86
C ASN A 215 10.97 4.57 12.43
N TYR A 216 10.13 4.87 11.44
CA TYR A 216 10.40 4.57 10.04
C TYR A 216 11.67 5.27 9.54
N LEU A 217 11.78 6.57 9.79
CA LEU A 217 12.94 7.36 9.38
C LEU A 217 14.24 6.86 10.03
N ASN A 218 14.21 6.47 11.30
CA ASN A 218 15.43 6.03 11.98
C ASN A 218 15.80 4.56 11.70
N ARG A 219 14.81 3.68 11.56
CA ARG A 219 15.04 2.22 11.48
C ARG A 219 15.06 1.70 10.05
N VAL A 220 14.29 2.30 9.15
CA VAL A 220 14.21 1.87 7.74
C VAL A 220 15.09 2.77 6.87
N VAL A 221 14.84 4.09 6.93
CA VAL A 221 15.64 5.03 6.13
C VAL A 221 17.06 5.13 6.70
N GLY A 222 17.21 5.32 8.00
CA GLY A 222 18.50 5.40 8.68
C GLY A 222 19.38 6.52 8.11
N HIS A 223 20.55 6.15 7.57
CA HIS A 223 21.51 7.07 6.98
C HIS A 223 21.38 7.18 5.45
N ARG A 224 20.35 6.58 4.86
CA ARG A 224 20.12 6.57 3.42
C ARG A 224 19.71 7.95 2.91
N ARG A 225 19.96 8.18 1.63
CA ARG A 225 19.66 9.45 0.96
C ARG A 225 18.15 9.63 0.82
N ILE A 226 17.61 10.73 1.30
CA ILE A 226 16.26 11.15 0.91
C ILE A 226 16.39 12.12 -0.26
N GLY A 227 15.77 11.79 -1.38
CA GLY A 227 15.77 12.58 -2.59
C GLY A 227 14.83 13.78 -2.54
N ARG A 228 14.55 14.36 -3.72
CA ARG A 228 13.68 15.54 -3.87
C ARG A 228 12.26 15.18 -4.27
N ARG A 229 12.09 14.11 -5.05
CA ARG A 229 10.80 13.70 -5.61
C ARG A 229 10.38 12.41 -4.92
N ILE A 230 9.68 12.61 -3.80
CA ILE A 230 9.28 11.54 -2.89
C ILE A 230 7.86 11.10 -3.20
N PHE A 231 7.67 9.80 -3.36
CA PHE A 231 6.37 9.15 -3.45
C PHE A 231 6.08 8.40 -2.13
N PHE A 232 4.80 8.28 -1.79
CA PHE A 232 4.30 7.58 -0.61
C PHE A 232 3.26 6.55 -1.04
#